data_AF-A0A7J4KAS8-F1
#
_entry.id   AF-A0A7J4KAS8-F1
#
_cell.length_a   1.000
_cell.length_b   1.000
_cell.length_c   1.000
_cell.angle_alpha   90.00
_cell.angle_beta   90.00
_cell.angle_gamma   90.00
#
_symmetry.space_group_name_H-M   'P 1'
#
loop_
_entity.id
_entity.type
_entity.pdbx_description
1 polymer ?
#
loop_
_entity_poly.entity_id
_entity_poly.type
_entity_poly.pdbx_seq_one_letter_code
_entity_poly.pdbx_strand_id
1 'polypeptide(L)'
;MKKIMSIFVLCIFLVSVFSVYAEENTTTNSEKRIDKEQNKEVRKEAKENVKDARKDLKESRKGYKELKEEAKKCSKTTLKTKETPECSEKVREFKAEAKPFLKISSEEILKVLENEKKRVEASDLENKEEHIAALDELITKLKTIQDKISRMPEDSARTELKDIALLLRKNLQETRNSVKEVNGAFLGKRVGEIIKKAESMEKKMQKILDRLKTDGKDISSVQPDVDKFKANVASAKENHAKASVKIEEARTTKNKELKTEALKLLSDAHKNLKDANENLKDVVAKIRELNKSAKTKKEA
;
A
#
# COMPACT_ATOMS: atom_id res chain seq x y z
N MET A 1 8.37 20.95 11.85
CA MET A 1 8.09 19.61 12.45
C MET A 1 6.77 18.96 11.97
N LYS A 2 5.81 19.70 11.40
CA LYS A 2 4.58 19.10 10.80
C LYS A 2 4.85 18.04 9.71
N LYS A 3 5.91 18.19 8.90
CA LYS A 3 6.33 17.20 7.88
C LYS A 3 6.87 15.88 8.46
N ILE A 4 7.35 15.87 9.71
CA ILE A 4 7.81 14.66 10.42
C ILE A 4 6.61 13.85 10.93
N MET A 5 5.46 14.50 11.12
CA MET A 5 4.22 13.86 11.58
C MET A 5 3.50 13.05 10.51
N SER A 6 3.45 13.57 9.28
CA SER A 6 2.89 12.87 8.11
C SER A 6 3.66 11.58 7.75
N ILE A 7 4.97 11.57 8.00
CA ILE A 7 5.90 10.48 7.69
C ILE A 7 5.48 9.17 8.39
N PHE A 8 5.41 9.10 9.71
CA PHE A 8 5.10 7.85 10.43
C PHE A 8 3.66 7.35 10.28
N VAL A 9 2.69 8.24 10.07
CA VAL A 9 1.28 7.86 9.79
C VAL A 9 1.16 7.08 8.47
N LEU A 10 2.08 7.29 7.54
CA LEU A 10 2.05 6.66 6.21
C LEU A 10 2.57 5.21 6.20
N CYS A 11 3.52 4.85 7.07
CA CYS A 11 3.97 3.44 7.24
C CYS A 11 2.84 2.54 7.73
N ILE A 12 2.02 3.09 8.62
CA ILE A 12 0.83 2.46 9.15
C ILE A 12 -0.25 2.28 8.07
N PHE A 13 -0.39 3.22 7.13
CA PHE A 13 -1.30 3.08 5.97
C PHE A 13 -0.83 2.00 4.98
N LEU A 14 0.48 1.80 4.82
CA LEU A 14 1.05 0.73 3.99
C LEU A 14 0.81 -0.68 4.56
N VAL A 15 0.48 -0.82 5.84
CA VAL A 15 0.05 -2.12 6.40
C VAL A 15 -1.47 -2.33 6.23
N SER A 16 -2.30 -1.30 6.46
CA SER A 16 -3.77 -1.47 6.46
C SER A 16 -4.44 -1.60 5.09
N VAL A 17 -3.84 -1.06 4.03
CA VAL A 17 -4.44 -1.18 2.69
C VAL A 17 -4.19 -2.59 2.11
N PHE A 18 -3.28 -3.38 2.69
CA PHE A 18 -2.74 -4.56 2.03
C PHE A 18 -2.99 -5.91 2.74
N SER A 19 -3.36 -5.94 4.03
CA SER A 19 -3.77 -7.17 4.74
C SER A 19 -5.06 -7.83 4.20
N VAL A 20 -5.77 -7.18 3.27
CA VAL A 20 -7.02 -7.69 2.68
C VAL A 20 -6.77 -8.58 1.45
N TYR A 21 -5.53 -8.66 0.95
CA TYR A 21 -5.20 -9.34 -0.30
C TYR A 21 -4.29 -10.57 -0.09
N ALA A 22 -4.70 -11.50 0.78
CA ALA A 22 -4.14 -12.85 0.83
C ALA A 22 -5.01 -13.81 0.00
N GLU A 23 -4.33 -14.56 -0.87
CA GLU A 23 -4.67 -15.84 -1.53
C GLU A 23 -6.06 -16.00 -2.18
N GLU A 24 -6.11 -15.85 -3.52
CA GLU A 24 -7.12 -16.54 -4.34
C GLU A 24 -6.63 -17.96 -4.64
N ASN A 25 -6.85 -18.90 -3.71
CA ASN A 25 -6.73 -20.32 -3.99
C ASN A 25 -8.01 -20.84 -4.67
N THR A 26 -7.82 -21.71 -5.67
CA THR A 26 -8.86 -22.29 -6.51
C THR A 26 -9.63 -23.39 -5.78
N THR A 27 -10.55 -23.03 -4.87
CA THR A 27 -11.45 -23.99 -4.20
C THR A 27 -12.87 -23.98 -4.80
N THR A 28 -13.58 -25.08 -4.59
CA THR A 28 -14.92 -25.34 -5.15
C THR A 28 -16.00 -24.43 -4.52
N ASN A 29 -17.17 -24.30 -5.17
CA ASN A 29 -18.19 -23.30 -4.81
C ASN A 29 -18.78 -23.42 -3.38
N SER A 30 -18.70 -24.60 -2.74
CA SER A 30 -19.14 -24.83 -1.35
C SER A 30 -18.05 -24.47 -0.33
N GLU A 31 -16.79 -24.81 -0.60
CA GLU A 31 -15.62 -24.41 0.21
C GLU A 31 -15.47 -22.89 0.26
N LYS A 32 -15.73 -22.21 -0.86
CA LYS A 32 -15.73 -20.74 -0.97
C LYS A 32 -16.65 -20.01 0.01
N ARG A 33 -17.72 -20.65 0.52
CA ARG A 33 -18.63 -20.00 1.48
C ARG A 33 -18.10 -20.08 2.91
N ILE A 34 -17.56 -21.23 3.31
CA ILE A 34 -16.94 -21.42 4.64
C ILE A 34 -15.67 -20.58 4.74
N ASP A 35 -14.84 -20.58 3.70
CA ASP A 35 -13.66 -19.71 3.60
C ASP A 35 -14.02 -18.22 3.69
N LYS A 36 -15.18 -17.82 3.17
CA LYS A 36 -15.57 -16.40 3.16
C LYS A 36 -15.88 -15.86 4.55
N GLU A 37 -16.50 -16.65 5.42
CA GLU A 37 -16.77 -16.22 6.80
C GLU A 37 -15.52 -16.26 7.67
N GLN A 38 -14.73 -17.33 7.59
CA GLN A 38 -13.44 -17.41 8.28
C GLN A 38 -12.51 -16.27 7.84
N ASN A 39 -12.41 -16.01 6.53
CA ASN A 39 -11.64 -14.87 6.04
C ASN A 39 -12.21 -13.52 6.48
N LYS A 40 -13.52 -13.41 6.71
CA LYS A 40 -14.14 -12.18 7.21
C LYS A 40 -13.77 -11.94 8.68
N GLU A 41 -13.72 -12.98 9.49
CA GLU A 41 -13.30 -12.91 10.89
C GLU A 41 -11.80 -12.62 11.02
N VAL A 42 -10.95 -13.36 10.32
CA VAL A 42 -9.50 -13.09 10.25
C VAL A 42 -9.24 -11.65 9.79
N ARG A 43 -9.98 -11.16 8.79
CA ARG A 43 -9.87 -9.75 8.36
C ARG A 43 -10.35 -8.76 9.41
N LYS A 44 -11.37 -9.08 10.21
CA LYS A 44 -11.84 -8.20 11.30
C LYS A 44 -10.81 -8.15 12.41
N GLU A 45 -10.31 -9.31 12.85
CA GLU A 45 -9.29 -9.41 13.89
C GLU A 45 -8.01 -8.69 13.46
N ALA A 46 -7.51 -8.94 12.24
CA ALA A 46 -6.37 -8.22 11.70
C ALA A 46 -6.61 -6.70 11.64
N LYS A 47 -7.82 -6.25 11.34
CA LYS A 47 -8.17 -4.81 11.34
C LYS A 47 -8.15 -4.22 12.74
N GLU A 48 -8.69 -4.90 13.73
CA GLU A 48 -8.67 -4.44 15.13
C GLU A 48 -7.24 -4.46 15.68
N ASN A 49 -6.47 -5.52 15.45
CA ASN A 49 -5.05 -5.58 15.84
C ASN A 49 -4.23 -4.45 15.23
N VAL A 50 -4.45 -4.12 13.95
CA VAL A 50 -3.81 -2.98 13.30
C VAL A 50 -4.29 -1.65 13.90
N LYS A 51 -5.55 -1.54 14.30
CA LYS A 51 -6.14 -0.34 14.90
C LYS A 51 -5.65 -0.10 16.33
N ASP A 52 -5.43 -1.16 17.10
CA ASP A 52 -4.88 -1.07 18.46
C ASP A 52 -3.39 -0.72 18.43
N ALA A 53 -2.60 -1.44 17.61
CA ALA A 53 -1.19 -1.10 17.39
C ALA A 53 -1.01 0.36 16.90
N ARG A 54 -1.95 0.86 16.10
CA ARG A 54 -2.01 2.27 15.66
C ARG A 54 -2.25 3.23 16.82
N LYS A 55 -3.16 2.88 17.71
CA LYS A 55 -3.52 3.70 18.86
C LYS A 55 -2.33 3.78 19.81
N ASP A 56 -1.72 2.66 20.14
CA ASP A 56 -0.57 2.57 21.04
C ASP A 56 0.62 3.37 20.51
N LEU A 57 0.93 3.20 19.22
CA LEU A 57 2.01 3.97 18.57
C LEU A 57 1.69 5.46 18.51
N LYS A 58 0.42 5.84 18.33
CA LYS A 58 -0.01 7.25 18.35
C LYS A 58 0.12 7.87 19.74
N GLU A 59 -0.22 7.12 20.79
CA GLU A 59 -0.15 7.55 22.18
C GLU A 59 1.32 7.66 22.64
N SER A 60 2.13 6.63 22.43
CA SER A 60 3.57 6.64 22.70
C SER A 60 4.26 7.82 22.01
N ARG A 61 3.88 8.09 20.75
CA ARG A 61 4.38 9.24 20.00
C ARG A 61 3.97 10.57 20.61
N LYS A 62 2.74 10.70 21.08
CA LYS A 62 2.23 11.94 21.68
C LYS A 62 3.03 12.24 22.95
N GLY A 63 3.17 11.25 23.84
CA GLY A 63 3.97 11.37 25.07
C GLY A 63 5.43 11.73 24.77
N TYR A 64 6.09 11.00 23.87
CA TYR A 64 7.47 11.30 23.47
C TYR A 64 7.62 12.73 22.93
N LYS A 65 6.65 13.23 22.17
CA LYS A 65 6.68 14.59 21.61
C LYS A 65 6.52 15.65 22.69
N GLU A 66 5.62 15.45 23.63
CA GLU A 66 5.38 16.37 24.75
C GLU A 66 6.63 16.48 25.61
N LEU A 67 7.20 15.35 26.05
CA LEU A 67 8.47 15.29 26.78
C LEU A 67 9.63 15.96 26.03
N LYS A 68 9.71 15.74 24.71
CA LYS A 68 10.74 16.35 23.88
C LYS A 68 10.62 17.87 23.81
N GLU A 69 9.41 18.41 23.68
CA GLU A 69 9.19 19.86 23.64
C GLU A 69 9.43 20.48 25.03
N GLU A 70 9.05 19.81 26.11
CA GLU A 70 9.37 20.21 27.49
C GLU A 70 10.89 20.27 27.71
N ALA A 71 11.62 19.19 27.43
CA ALA A 71 13.07 19.14 27.52
C ALA A 71 13.76 20.19 26.63
N LYS A 72 13.16 20.51 25.47
CA LYS A 72 13.67 21.55 24.57
C LYS A 72 13.45 22.96 25.09
N LYS A 73 12.30 23.25 25.72
CA LYS A 73 12.06 24.53 26.40
C LYS A 73 13.14 24.74 27.46
N CYS A 74 13.32 23.72 28.29
CA CYS A 74 14.38 23.59 29.28
C CYS A 74 15.78 23.94 28.78
N SER A 75 16.20 23.31 27.69
CA SER A 75 17.51 23.53 27.04
C SER A 75 17.70 24.94 26.46
N LYS A 76 16.62 25.71 26.24
CA LYS A 76 16.70 27.09 25.76
C LYS A 76 16.74 28.11 26.90
N THR A 77 16.05 27.83 28.01
CA THR A 77 16.01 28.72 29.18
C THR A 77 17.34 28.68 29.96
N THR A 78 17.98 27.52 30.02
CA THR A 78 19.27 27.26 30.71
C THR A 78 20.48 27.98 30.11
N LEU A 79 20.40 28.42 28.85
CA LEU A 79 21.42 29.31 28.27
C LEU A 79 21.40 30.73 28.90
N LYS A 80 20.39 31.07 29.70
CA LYS A 80 20.20 32.40 30.30
C LYS A 80 20.15 32.41 31.82
N THR A 81 19.83 31.29 32.47
CA THR A 81 19.71 31.17 33.94
C THR A 81 20.16 29.78 34.40
N LYS A 82 20.72 29.68 35.62
CA LYS A 82 21.19 28.40 36.23
C LYS A 82 20.11 27.30 36.11
N GLU A 83 20.53 26.07 35.83
CA GLU A 83 19.65 24.88 35.74
C GLU A 83 18.74 24.77 36.97
N THR A 84 17.43 24.75 36.75
CA THR A 84 16.46 24.47 37.80
C THR A 84 16.32 22.95 37.98
N PRO A 85 16.08 22.44 39.21
CA PRO A 85 15.91 21.01 39.46
C PRO A 85 14.82 20.34 38.61
N GLU A 86 13.68 21.03 38.45
CA GLU A 86 12.57 20.61 37.59
C GLU A 86 13.01 20.38 36.14
N CYS A 87 13.94 21.22 35.66
CA CYS A 87 14.42 21.12 34.29
C CYS A 87 15.35 19.92 34.07
N SER A 88 16.20 19.63 35.06
CA SER A 88 17.04 18.43 35.06
C SER A 88 16.17 17.17 35.06
N GLU A 89 15.08 17.16 35.83
CA GLU A 89 14.14 16.04 35.89
C GLU A 89 13.45 15.79 34.55
N LYS A 90 12.97 16.83 33.87
CA LYS A 90 12.37 16.70 32.52
C LYS A 90 13.34 16.19 31.47
N VAL A 91 14.61 16.57 31.55
CA VAL A 91 15.65 16.03 30.65
C VAL A 91 15.92 14.56 30.97
N ARG A 92 15.92 14.18 32.25
CA ARG A 92 16.06 12.79 32.69
C ARG A 92 14.89 11.92 32.24
N GLU A 93 13.65 12.36 32.44
CA GLU A 93 12.43 11.70 31.94
C GLU A 93 12.49 11.49 30.43
N PHE A 94 12.84 12.53 29.67
CA PHE A 94 12.96 12.42 28.22
C PHE A 94 14.01 11.39 27.79
N LYS A 95 15.17 11.33 28.48
CA LYS A 95 16.21 10.33 28.18
C LYS A 95 15.72 8.91 28.48
N ALA A 96 15.06 8.71 29.63
CA ALA A 96 14.51 7.42 30.03
C ALA A 96 13.50 6.89 29.01
N GLU A 97 12.66 7.76 28.46
CA GLU A 97 11.64 7.40 27.45
C GLU A 97 12.18 7.30 26.01
N ALA A 98 13.32 7.94 25.72
CA ALA A 98 13.86 7.97 24.36
C ALA A 98 14.33 6.59 23.87
N LYS A 99 15.02 5.83 24.72
CA LYS A 99 15.52 4.49 24.35
C LYS A 99 14.39 3.49 24.09
N PRO A 100 13.38 3.31 24.97
CA PRO A 100 12.21 2.48 24.69
C PRO A 100 11.47 2.90 23.41
N PHE A 101 11.27 4.21 23.20
CA PHE A 101 10.60 4.71 22.01
C PHE A 101 11.36 4.36 20.71
N LEU A 102 12.69 4.51 20.70
CA LEU A 102 13.52 4.15 19.55
C LEU A 102 13.49 2.64 19.29
N LYS A 103 13.51 1.83 20.36
CA LYS A 103 13.42 0.37 20.28
C LYS A 103 12.11 -0.07 19.62
N ILE A 104 10.96 0.33 20.17
CA ILE A 104 9.63 0.00 19.63
C ILE A 104 9.51 0.47 18.17
N SER A 105 9.97 1.70 17.89
CA SER A 105 9.94 2.23 16.52
C SER A 105 10.75 1.36 15.54
N SER A 106 11.90 0.85 15.96
CA SER A 106 12.74 -0.01 15.12
C SER A 106 12.14 -1.42 14.93
N GLU A 107 11.52 -2.00 15.96
CA GLU A 107 10.84 -3.29 15.89
C GLU A 107 9.66 -3.26 14.91
N GLU A 108 8.85 -2.21 14.95
CA GLU A 108 7.72 -2.04 14.03
C GLU A 108 8.17 -1.88 12.57
N ILE A 109 9.27 -1.17 12.32
CA ILE A 109 9.83 -1.05 10.96
C ILE A 109 10.35 -2.42 10.49
N LEU A 110 10.98 -3.19 11.37
CA LEU A 110 11.51 -4.52 11.04
C LEU A 110 10.37 -5.46 10.64
N LYS A 111 9.30 -5.48 11.44
CA LYS A 111 8.11 -6.27 11.15
C LYS A 111 7.50 -5.93 9.79
N VAL A 112 7.45 -4.65 9.42
CA VAL A 112 6.99 -4.22 8.08
C VAL A 112 7.89 -4.76 6.98
N LEU A 113 9.22 -4.65 7.13
CA LEU A 113 10.18 -5.14 6.15
C LEU A 113 10.11 -6.66 5.97
N GLU A 114 10.02 -7.42 7.06
CA GLU A 114 9.93 -8.88 7.03
C GLU A 114 8.61 -9.36 6.39
N ASN A 115 7.49 -8.71 6.70
CA ASN A 115 6.21 -9.03 6.08
C ASN A 115 6.23 -8.70 4.58
N GLU A 116 6.82 -7.58 4.20
CA GLU A 116 6.97 -7.21 2.79
C GLU A 116 7.87 -8.21 2.04
N LYS A 117 8.98 -8.62 2.65
CA LYS A 117 9.88 -9.64 2.10
C LYS A 117 9.15 -10.96 1.86
N LYS A 118 8.44 -11.48 2.86
CA LYS A 118 7.62 -12.71 2.72
C LYS A 118 6.60 -12.59 1.58
N ARG A 119 5.99 -11.42 1.42
CA ARG A 119 5.03 -11.17 0.34
C ARG A 119 5.69 -11.20 -1.04
N VAL A 120 6.88 -10.61 -1.17
CA VAL A 120 7.68 -10.69 -2.40
C VAL A 120 8.11 -12.13 -2.67
N GLU A 121 8.58 -12.85 -1.65
CA GLU A 121 8.96 -14.27 -1.71
C GLU A 121 7.81 -15.18 -2.18
N ALA A 122 6.57 -14.89 -1.79
CA ALA A 122 5.40 -15.64 -2.22
C ALA A 122 4.88 -15.23 -3.62
N SER A 123 5.44 -14.17 -4.22
CA SER A 123 4.98 -13.63 -5.49
C SER A 123 5.71 -14.20 -6.71
N ASP A 124 5.11 -13.93 -7.85
CA ASP A 124 5.59 -14.20 -9.20
C ASP A 124 5.94 -12.88 -9.93
N LEU A 125 6.51 -11.91 -9.21
CA LEU A 125 7.08 -10.69 -9.79
C LEU A 125 8.33 -11.02 -10.62
N GLU A 126 8.49 -10.41 -11.79
CA GLU A 126 9.65 -10.66 -12.68
C GLU A 126 10.97 -10.22 -12.03
N ASN A 127 10.95 -9.14 -11.23
CA ASN A 127 12.11 -8.56 -10.55
C ASN A 127 12.14 -8.89 -9.04
N LYS A 128 11.57 -10.03 -8.65
CA LYS A 128 11.46 -10.49 -7.26
C LYS A 128 12.79 -10.46 -6.50
N GLU A 129 13.85 -11.01 -7.06
CA GLU A 129 15.16 -11.14 -6.39
C GLU A 129 15.79 -9.77 -6.06
N GLU A 130 15.64 -8.78 -6.94
CA GLU A 130 16.11 -7.42 -6.68
C GLU A 130 15.36 -6.77 -5.50
N HIS A 131 14.05 -6.98 -5.43
CA HIS A 131 13.24 -6.50 -4.32
C HIS A 131 13.59 -7.20 -3.00
N ILE A 132 13.84 -8.50 -3.00
CA ILE A 132 14.29 -9.25 -1.82
C ILE A 132 15.64 -8.70 -1.34
N ALA A 133 16.61 -8.55 -2.23
CA ALA A 133 17.93 -8.03 -1.89
C ALA A 133 17.86 -6.62 -1.28
N ALA A 134 17.04 -5.73 -1.84
CA ALA A 134 16.84 -4.38 -1.31
C ALA A 134 16.20 -4.39 0.10
N LEU A 135 15.23 -5.28 0.33
CA LEU A 135 14.61 -5.44 1.65
C LEU A 135 15.58 -6.03 2.67
N ASP A 136 16.40 -7.01 2.29
CA ASP A 136 17.42 -7.61 3.16
C ASP A 136 18.52 -6.63 3.57
N GLU A 137 18.93 -5.74 2.67
CA GLU A 137 19.86 -4.65 2.99
C GLU A 137 19.27 -3.74 4.08
N LEU A 138 17.99 -3.37 3.95
CA LEU A 138 17.29 -2.52 4.91
C LEU A 138 17.08 -3.20 6.27
N ILE A 139 16.73 -4.49 6.25
CA ILE A 139 16.61 -5.34 7.46
C ILE A 139 17.95 -5.37 8.18
N THR A 140 19.05 -5.60 7.47
CA THR A 140 20.41 -5.67 8.04
C THR A 140 20.82 -4.33 8.66
N LYS A 141 20.59 -3.22 7.96
CA LYS A 141 20.80 -1.86 8.49
C LYS A 141 19.98 -1.61 9.75
N LEU A 142 18.73 -2.09 9.78
CA LEU A 142 17.82 -1.86 10.90
C LEU A 142 18.21 -2.70 12.13
N LYS A 143 18.62 -3.96 11.93
CA LYS A 143 19.18 -4.81 13.00
C LYS A 143 20.43 -4.18 13.60
N THR A 144 21.30 -3.59 12.77
CA THR A 144 22.46 -2.83 13.27
C THR A 144 22.05 -1.62 14.13
N ILE A 145 20.94 -0.94 13.80
CA ILE A 145 20.40 0.16 14.60
C ILE A 145 19.81 -0.37 15.93
N GLN A 146 19.09 -1.51 15.90
CA GLN A 146 18.56 -2.18 17.10
C GLN A 146 19.66 -2.60 18.06
N ASP A 147 20.77 -3.14 17.54
CA ASP A 147 21.92 -3.51 18.35
C ASP A 147 22.54 -2.30 19.04
N LYS A 148 22.68 -1.18 18.31
CA LYS A 148 23.13 0.09 18.89
C LYS A 148 22.18 0.56 20.00
N ILE A 149 20.87 0.57 19.77
CA ILE A 149 19.87 0.95 20.77
C ILE A 149 19.97 0.06 22.01
N SER A 150 20.12 -1.26 21.83
CA SER A 150 20.16 -2.21 22.95
C SER A 150 21.41 -2.04 23.82
N ARG A 151 22.56 -1.73 23.21
CA ARG A 151 23.84 -1.52 23.91
C ARG A 151 23.97 -0.15 24.59
N MET A 152 23.08 0.80 24.30
CA MET A 152 23.10 2.12 24.95
C MET A 152 22.77 1.99 26.45
N PRO A 153 23.52 2.65 27.35
CA PRO A 153 23.12 2.75 28.75
C PRO A 153 21.85 3.61 28.90
N GLU A 154 21.12 3.48 30.01
CA GLU A 154 19.86 4.22 30.23
C GLU A 154 20.06 5.74 30.32
N ASP A 155 21.24 6.17 30.76
CA ASP A 155 21.62 7.57 30.95
C ASP A 155 22.36 8.19 29.75
N SER A 156 22.36 7.48 28.60
CA SER A 156 23.07 7.84 27.37
C SER A 156 23.06 9.33 27.03
N ALA A 157 24.13 9.77 26.38
CA ALA A 157 24.27 11.17 26.00
C ALA A 157 23.17 11.59 25.01
N ARG A 158 22.70 12.84 25.15
CA ARG A 158 21.66 13.39 24.26
C ARG A 158 22.06 13.36 22.79
N THR A 159 23.36 13.51 22.51
CA THR A 159 23.95 13.43 21.17
C THR A 159 23.81 12.03 20.57
N GLU A 160 24.13 10.98 21.34
CA GLU A 160 24.00 9.58 20.90
C GLU A 160 22.55 9.21 20.57
N LEU A 161 21.61 9.57 21.46
CA LEU A 161 20.17 9.38 21.23
C LEU A 161 19.70 10.09 19.95
N LYS A 162 20.21 11.31 19.71
CA LYS A 162 19.89 12.09 18.51
C LYS A 162 20.44 11.44 17.26
N ASP A 163 21.67 10.94 17.28
CA ASP A 163 22.32 10.34 16.11
C ASP A 163 21.64 9.03 15.71
N ILE A 164 21.27 8.20 16.69
CA ILE A 164 20.48 6.99 16.44
C ILE A 164 19.09 7.33 15.90
N ALA A 165 18.43 8.35 16.44
CA ALA A 165 17.15 8.82 15.91
C ALA A 165 17.27 9.30 14.45
N LEU A 166 18.39 9.93 14.06
CA LEU A 166 18.65 10.34 12.68
C LEU A 166 18.90 9.13 11.77
N LEU A 167 19.67 8.14 12.22
CA LEU A 167 19.90 6.89 11.49
C LEU A 167 18.59 6.14 11.26
N LEU A 168 17.79 5.96 12.31
CA LEU A 168 16.49 5.30 12.23
C LEU A 168 15.55 6.04 11.27
N ARG A 169 15.55 7.37 11.31
CA ARG A 169 14.75 8.19 10.39
C ARG A 169 15.19 8.01 8.93
N LYS A 170 16.50 7.94 8.67
CA LYS A 170 17.03 7.71 7.32
C LYS A 170 16.60 6.33 6.82
N ASN A 171 16.82 5.28 7.62
CA ASN A 171 16.39 3.92 7.28
C ASN A 171 14.88 3.85 7.02
N LEU A 172 14.07 4.50 7.85
CA LEU A 172 12.62 4.57 7.64
C LEU A 172 12.23 5.20 6.30
N GLN A 173 12.94 6.26 5.88
CA GLN A 173 12.69 6.89 4.58
C GLN A 173 13.06 5.96 3.42
N GLU A 174 14.17 5.24 3.54
CA GLU A 174 14.59 4.23 2.55
C GLU A 174 13.58 3.08 2.49
N THR A 175 13.21 2.53 3.65
CA THR A 175 12.15 1.52 3.81
C THR A 175 10.85 1.93 3.11
N ARG A 176 10.40 3.18 3.29
CA ARG A 176 9.19 3.65 2.58
C ARG A 176 9.33 3.65 1.08
N ASN A 177 10.49 4.04 0.55
CA ASN A 177 10.68 4.05 -0.89
C ASN A 177 10.71 2.62 -1.42
N SER A 178 11.42 1.72 -0.75
CA SER A 178 11.47 0.30 -1.11
C SER A 178 10.09 -0.35 -1.09
N VAL A 179 9.32 -0.17 0.00
CA VAL A 179 7.96 -0.70 0.11
C VAL A 179 7.04 -0.09 -0.96
N LYS A 180 7.17 1.20 -1.28
CA LYS A 180 6.40 1.81 -2.37
C LYS A 180 6.74 1.21 -3.73
N GLU A 181 8.01 0.92 -3.98
CA GLU A 181 8.47 0.32 -5.24
C GLU A 181 7.92 -1.10 -5.40
N VAL A 182 8.04 -1.92 -4.35
CA VAL A 182 7.46 -3.27 -4.32
C VAL A 182 5.95 -3.22 -4.55
N ASN A 183 5.23 -2.35 -3.83
CA ASN A 183 3.78 -2.17 -4.03
C ASN A 183 3.45 -1.70 -5.46
N GLY A 184 4.30 -0.85 -6.05
CA GLY A 184 4.17 -0.42 -7.43
C GLY A 184 4.27 -1.58 -8.42
N ALA A 185 5.23 -2.48 -8.20
CA ALA A 185 5.41 -3.68 -9.02
C ALA A 185 4.19 -4.61 -8.92
N PHE A 186 3.69 -4.87 -7.71
CA PHE A 186 2.45 -5.65 -7.50
C PHE A 186 1.24 -5.01 -8.20
N LEU A 187 1.08 -3.70 -8.07
CA LEU A 187 -0.01 -2.97 -8.74
C LEU A 187 0.12 -3.07 -10.26
N GLY A 188 1.33 -2.86 -10.79
CA GLY A 188 1.61 -2.96 -12.22
C GLY A 188 1.26 -4.32 -12.80
N LYS A 189 1.70 -5.40 -12.14
CA LYS A 189 1.36 -6.77 -12.52
C LYS A 189 -0.15 -7.00 -12.52
N ARG A 190 -0.83 -6.66 -11.41
CA ARG A 190 -2.27 -6.86 -11.24
C ARG A 190 -3.10 -6.08 -12.26
N VAL A 191 -2.73 -4.82 -12.53
CA VAL A 191 -3.38 -4.01 -13.57
C VAL A 191 -3.23 -4.69 -14.93
N GLY A 192 -2.04 -5.19 -15.26
CA GLY A 192 -1.80 -5.96 -16.49
C GLY A 192 -2.69 -7.21 -16.63
N GLU A 193 -2.86 -7.98 -15.56
CA GLU A 193 -3.76 -9.14 -15.54
C GLU A 193 -5.22 -8.77 -15.72
N ILE A 194 -5.68 -7.69 -15.07
CA ILE A 194 -7.05 -7.20 -15.21
C ILE A 194 -7.29 -6.70 -16.64
N ILE A 195 -6.32 -6.02 -17.27
CA ILE A 195 -6.40 -5.63 -18.69
C ILE A 195 -6.60 -6.86 -19.57
N LYS A 196 -5.77 -7.91 -19.41
CA LYS A 196 -5.91 -9.17 -20.18
C LYS A 196 -7.31 -9.79 -20.01
N LYS A 197 -7.84 -9.81 -18.79
CA LYS A 197 -9.21 -10.28 -18.50
C LYS A 197 -10.26 -9.40 -19.18
N ALA A 198 -10.11 -8.08 -19.13
CA ALA A 198 -11.02 -7.13 -19.75
C ALA A 198 -11.05 -7.25 -21.29
N GLU A 199 -9.89 -7.41 -21.94
CA GLU A 199 -9.79 -7.67 -23.38
C GLU A 199 -10.47 -9.00 -23.77
N SER A 200 -10.37 -10.03 -22.93
CA SER A 200 -11.10 -11.28 -23.13
C SER A 200 -12.62 -11.08 -23.04
N MET A 201 -13.08 -10.28 -22.08
CA MET A 201 -14.50 -9.93 -21.95
C MET A 201 -15.00 -9.11 -23.14
N GLU A 202 -14.20 -8.17 -23.64
CA GLU A 202 -14.51 -7.41 -24.85
C GLU A 202 -14.81 -8.32 -26.04
N LYS A 203 -13.93 -9.30 -26.30
CA LYS A 203 -14.12 -10.28 -27.38
C LYS A 203 -15.38 -11.11 -27.20
N LYS A 204 -15.71 -11.49 -25.96
CA LYS A 204 -16.94 -12.24 -25.65
C LYS A 204 -18.19 -11.40 -25.87
N MET A 205 -18.17 -10.13 -25.44
CA MET A 205 -19.28 -9.20 -25.66
C MET A 205 -19.51 -8.96 -27.15
N GLN A 206 -18.45 -8.75 -27.92
CA GLN A 206 -18.57 -8.55 -29.37
C GLN A 206 -19.26 -9.75 -30.03
N LYS A 207 -18.84 -10.98 -29.72
CA LYS A 207 -19.50 -12.20 -30.24
C LYS A 207 -20.98 -12.27 -29.87
N ILE A 208 -21.36 -11.83 -28.67
CA ILE A 208 -22.77 -11.81 -28.24
C ILE A 208 -23.55 -10.76 -29.03
N LEU A 209 -23.00 -9.57 -29.22
CA LEU A 209 -23.63 -8.51 -30.02
C LEU A 209 -23.78 -8.91 -31.48
N ASP A 210 -22.77 -9.53 -32.07
CA ASP A 210 -22.80 -10.01 -33.46
C ASP A 210 -23.92 -11.06 -33.64
N ARG A 211 -24.08 -11.96 -32.66
CA ARG A 211 -25.18 -12.91 -32.63
C ARG A 211 -26.54 -12.22 -32.51
N LEU A 212 -26.70 -11.30 -31.56
CA LEU A 212 -27.96 -10.56 -31.38
C LEU A 212 -28.35 -9.80 -32.66
N LYS A 213 -27.37 -9.18 -33.33
CA LYS A 213 -27.57 -8.50 -34.61
C LYS A 213 -28.00 -9.47 -35.71
N THR A 214 -27.40 -10.65 -35.78
CA THR A 214 -27.79 -11.72 -36.72
C THR A 214 -29.21 -12.22 -36.44
N ASP A 215 -29.61 -12.26 -35.17
CA ASP A 215 -30.97 -12.59 -34.72
C ASP A 215 -31.97 -11.42 -34.95
N GLY A 216 -31.57 -10.36 -35.66
CA GLY A 216 -32.41 -9.19 -35.98
C GLY A 216 -32.74 -8.31 -34.78
N LYS A 217 -31.96 -8.39 -33.69
CA LYS A 217 -32.17 -7.56 -32.50
C LYS A 217 -31.53 -6.20 -32.68
N ASP A 218 -32.25 -5.17 -32.26
CA ASP A 218 -31.68 -3.83 -32.15
C ASP A 218 -30.71 -3.78 -30.94
N ILE A 219 -29.46 -3.44 -31.24
CA ILE A 219 -28.37 -3.31 -30.25
C ILE A 219 -28.04 -1.84 -29.96
N SER A 220 -28.79 -0.89 -30.52
CA SER A 220 -28.56 0.56 -30.40
C SER A 220 -28.45 1.04 -28.95
N SER A 221 -29.22 0.44 -28.04
CA SER A 221 -29.23 0.80 -26.61
C SER A 221 -28.03 0.28 -25.80
N VAL A 222 -27.30 -0.71 -26.33
CA VAL A 222 -26.16 -1.37 -25.68
C VAL A 222 -24.83 -0.89 -26.25
N GLN A 223 -24.80 -0.53 -27.54
CA GLN A 223 -23.58 -0.14 -28.24
C GLN A 223 -22.80 1.00 -27.53
N PRO A 224 -23.43 2.09 -27.03
CA PRO A 224 -22.70 3.15 -26.36
C PRO A 224 -21.96 2.70 -25.10
N ASP A 225 -22.54 1.80 -24.31
CA ASP A 225 -21.90 1.30 -23.09
C ASP A 225 -20.73 0.37 -23.42
N VAL A 226 -20.85 -0.40 -24.50
CA VAL A 226 -19.76 -1.25 -25.01
C VAL A 226 -18.61 -0.38 -25.53
N ASP A 227 -18.90 0.69 -26.25
CA ASP A 227 -17.87 1.62 -26.72
C ASP A 227 -17.17 2.31 -25.55
N LYS A 228 -17.94 2.72 -24.52
CA LYS A 228 -17.39 3.28 -23.28
C LYS A 228 -16.53 2.27 -22.51
N PHE A 229 -16.93 1.00 -22.45
CA PHE A 229 -16.11 -0.08 -21.89
C PHE A 229 -14.78 -0.19 -22.64
N LYS A 230 -14.81 -0.27 -23.98
CA LYS A 230 -13.62 -0.39 -24.84
C LYS A 230 -12.68 0.80 -24.64
N ALA A 231 -13.21 2.02 -24.62
CA ALA A 231 -12.43 3.24 -24.41
C ALA A 231 -11.69 3.23 -23.06
N ASN A 232 -12.36 2.79 -21.99
CA ASN A 232 -11.74 2.68 -20.67
C ASN A 232 -10.65 1.61 -20.63
N VAL A 233 -10.87 0.44 -21.25
CA VAL A 233 -9.86 -0.63 -21.34
C VAL A 233 -8.64 -0.17 -22.14
N ALA A 234 -8.85 0.50 -23.27
CA ALA A 234 -7.78 1.06 -24.09
C ALA A 234 -6.96 2.10 -23.31
N SER A 235 -7.63 3.02 -22.61
CA SER A 235 -6.98 4.03 -21.77
C SER A 235 -6.18 3.40 -20.62
N ALA A 236 -6.71 2.34 -20.00
CA ALA A 236 -5.99 1.60 -18.97
C ALA A 236 -4.72 0.92 -19.51
N LYS A 237 -4.81 0.31 -20.70
CA LYS A 237 -3.69 -0.31 -21.39
C LYS A 237 -2.60 0.68 -21.75
N GLU A 238 -2.98 1.84 -22.28
CA GLU A 238 -2.03 2.91 -22.61
C GLU A 238 -1.29 3.42 -21.36
N ASN A 239 -2.03 3.70 -20.28
CA ASN A 239 -1.44 4.14 -19.02
C ASN A 239 -0.53 3.07 -18.40
N HIS A 240 -0.90 1.79 -18.48
CA HIS A 240 -0.06 0.68 -18.02
C HIS A 240 1.24 0.56 -18.81
N ALA A 241 1.19 0.69 -20.14
CA ALA A 241 2.37 0.69 -20.99
C ALA A 241 3.31 1.87 -20.68
N LYS A 242 2.76 3.09 -20.58
CA LYS A 242 3.51 4.30 -20.20
C LYS A 242 4.14 4.17 -18.81
N ALA A 243 3.41 3.59 -17.85
CA ALA A 243 3.92 3.35 -16.51
C ALA A 243 5.10 2.38 -16.52
N SER A 244 5.00 1.30 -17.30
CA SER A 244 6.05 0.28 -17.42
C SER A 244 7.36 0.89 -17.96
N VAL A 245 7.27 1.71 -19.02
CA VAL A 245 8.43 2.44 -19.55
C VAL A 245 9.06 3.35 -18.49
N LYS A 246 8.25 4.14 -17.78
CA LYS A 246 8.75 5.04 -16.72
C LYS A 246 9.36 4.30 -15.54
N ILE A 247 8.88 3.10 -15.20
CA ILE A 247 9.46 2.27 -14.14
C ILE A 247 10.88 1.84 -14.53
N GLU A 248 11.08 1.36 -15.76
CA GLU A 248 12.40 0.94 -16.23
C GLU A 248 13.38 2.13 -16.37
N GLU A 249 12.91 3.26 -16.89
CA GLU A 249 13.70 4.50 -16.92
C GLU A 249 14.09 4.94 -15.51
N ALA A 250 13.14 4.91 -14.56
CA ALA A 250 13.39 5.28 -13.18
C ALA A 250 14.34 4.33 -12.44
N ARG A 251 14.34 3.05 -12.81
CA ARG A 251 15.28 2.05 -12.29
C ARG A 251 16.70 2.35 -12.75
N THR A 252 16.87 2.66 -14.03
CA THR A 252 18.18 2.96 -14.64
C THR A 252 18.75 4.30 -14.14
N THR A 253 17.92 5.33 -14.08
CA THR A 253 18.33 6.70 -13.73
C THR A 253 18.28 6.99 -12.23
N LYS A 254 17.65 6.12 -11.43
CA LYS A 254 17.29 6.36 -10.03
C LYS A 254 16.44 7.64 -9.83
N ASN A 255 15.75 8.11 -10.87
CA ASN A 255 14.92 9.32 -10.82
C ASN A 255 13.60 9.08 -10.06
N LYS A 256 13.40 9.80 -8.95
CA LYS A 256 12.20 9.67 -8.09
C LYS A 256 10.93 10.27 -8.70
N GLU A 257 11.06 11.25 -9.59
CA GLU A 257 9.92 11.88 -10.26
C GLU A 257 9.29 10.90 -11.24
N LEU A 258 10.11 10.22 -12.05
CA LEU A 258 9.66 9.15 -12.95
C LEU A 258 8.94 8.03 -12.19
N LYS A 259 9.45 7.62 -11.01
CA LYS A 259 8.74 6.64 -10.15
C LYS A 259 7.36 7.16 -9.73
N THR A 260 7.27 8.42 -9.34
CA THR A 260 6.01 9.03 -8.89
C THR A 260 5.00 9.13 -10.02
N GLU A 261 5.44 9.52 -11.21
CA GLU A 261 4.61 9.57 -12.42
C GLU A 261 4.12 8.19 -12.84
N ALA A 262 4.99 7.17 -12.80
CA ALA A 262 4.59 5.80 -13.10
C ALA A 262 3.50 5.29 -12.15
N LEU A 263 3.64 5.53 -10.85
CA LEU A 263 2.62 5.14 -9.86
C LEU A 263 1.29 5.86 -10.10
N LYS A 264 1.31 7.13 -10.53
CA LYS A 264 0.10 7.87 -10.90
C LYS A 264 -0.57 7.24 -12.12
N LEU A 265 0.19 6.91 -13.17
CA LEU A 265 -0.32 6.23 -14.36
C LEU A 265 -0.94 4.87 -14.03
N LEU A 266 -0.32 4.08 -13.15
CA LEU A 266 -0.91 2.82 -12.67
C LEU A 266 -2.22 3.03 -11.90
N SER A 267 -2.29 4.07 -11.07
CA SER A 267 -3.52 4.45 -10.36
C SER A 267 -4.62 4.85 -11.34
N ASP A 268 -4.30 5.62 -12.37
CA ASP A 268 -5.25 6.05 -13.41
C ASP A 268 -5.72 4.85 -14.25
N ALA A 269 -4.80 3.93 -14.60
CA ALA A 269 -5.16 2.67 -15.27
C ALA A 269 -6.12 1.84 -14.42
N HIS A 270 -5.85 1.69 -13.11
CA HIS A 270 -6.74 0.98 -12.20
C HIS A 270 -8.12 1.63 -12.09
N LYS A 271 -8.20 2.96 -12.05
CA LYS A 271 -9.46 3.70 -12.06
C LYS A 271 -10.26 3.42 -13.34
N ASN A 272 -9.63 3.51 -14.51
CA ASN A 272 -10.27 3.21 -15.78
C ASN A 272 -10.82 1.77 -15.83
N LEU A 273 -10.09 0.80 -15.28
CA LEU A 273 -10.56 -0.60 -15.19
C LEU A 273 -11.76 -0.77 -14.25
N LYS A 274 -11.81 0.00 -13.16
CA LYS A 274 -12.97 0.04 -12.27
C LYS A 274 -14.19 0.56 -13.00
N ASP A 275 -14.05 1.68 -13.71
CA ASP A 275 -15.13 2.30 -14.48
C ASP A 275 -15.56 1.39 -15.65
N ALA A 276 -14.62 0.69 -16.30
CA ALA A 276 -14.93 -0.35 -17.29
C ALA A 276 -15.75 -1.48 -16.67
N ASN A 277 -15.37 -1.99 -15.50
CA ASN A 277 -16.12 -3.05 -14.82
C ASN A 277 -17.52 -2.62 -14.37
N GLU A 278 -17.72 -1.35 -14.02
CA GLU A 278 -19.05 -0.80 -13.76
C GLU A 278 -19.89 -0.79 -15.05
N ASN A 279 -19.38 -0.23 -16.15
CA ASN A 279 -20.07 -0.24 -17.45
C ASN A 279 -20.37 -1.67 -17.93
N LEU A 280 -19.47 -2.63 -17.67
CA LEU A 280 -19.67 -4.03 -18.05
C LEU A 280 -20.93 -4.63 -17.40
N LYS A 281 -21.23 -4.26 -16.15
CA LYS A 281 -22.44 -4.75 -15.47
C LYS A 281 -23.69 -4.24 -16.17
N ASP A 282 -23.69 -2.98 -16.59
CA ASP A 282 -24.80 -2.36 -17.30
C ASP A 282 -25.00 -2.99 -18.67
N VAL A 283 -23.91 -3.23 -19.42
CA VAL A 283 -23.93 -3.98 -20.70
C VAL A 283 -24.54 -5.36 -20.50
N VAL A 284 -24.09 -6.11 -19.48
CA VAL A 284 -24.59 -7.46 -19.21
C VAL A 284 -26.08 -7.43 -18.82
N ALA A 285 -26.53 -6.42 -18.06
CA ALA A 285 -27.94 -6.27 -17.71
C ALA A 285 -28.81 -6.04 -18.95
N LYS A 286 -28.43 -5.09 -19.82
CA LYS A 286 -29.16 -4.79 -21.06
C LYS A 286 -29.17 -5.97 -22.04
N ILE A 287 -28.04 -6.66 -22.20
CA ILE A 287 -27.96 -7.89 -23.02
C ILE A 287 -28.94 -8.96 -22.49
N ARG A 288 -29.09 -9.10 -21.17
CA ARG A 288 -30.05 -10.06 -20.59
C ARG A 288 -31.49 -9.66 -20.90
N GLU A 289 -31.83 -8.38 -20.88
CA GLU A 289 -33.16 -7.88 -21.21
C GLU A 289 -33.51 -8.11 -22.70
N LEU A 290 -32.57 -7.85 -23.60
CA LEU A 290 -32.70 -8.16 -25.02
C LEU A 290 -32.92 -9.66 -25.29
N ASN A 291 -32.26 -10.52 -24.50
CA ASN A 291 -32.45 -11.96 -24.60
C ASN A 291 -33.78 -12.46 -23.99
N LYS A 292 -34.24 -11.87 -22.88
CA LYS A 292 -35.54 -12.22 -22.27
C LYS A 292 -36.70 -11.89 -23.21
N SER A 293 -36.70 -10.69 -23.77
CA SER A 293 -37.71 -10.25 -24.75
C SER A 293 -37.73 -11.09 -26.04
N ALA A 294 -36.64 -11.83 -26.33
CA ALA A 294 -36.57 -12.75 -27.46
C ALA A 294 -37.29 -14.08 -27.21
N LYS A 295 -37.26 -14.59 -25.98
CA LYS A 295 -37.91 -15.86 -25.63
C LYS A 295 -39.43 -15.72 -25.63
N THR A 296 -39.94 -14.65 -25.02
CA THR A 296 -41.39 -14.38 -24.99
C THR A 296 -42.02 -14.17 -26.37
N LYS A 297 -41.28 -13.68 -27.37
CA LYS A 297 -41.77 -13.56 -28.76
C LYS A 297 -41.76 -14.86 -29.57
N LYS A 298 -41.07 -15.92 -29.10
CA LYS A 298 -41.08 -17.24 -29.76
C LYS A 298 -42.13 -18.19 -29.19
N GLU A 299 -42.65 -17.87 -28.00
CA GLU A 299 -43.67 -18.66 -27.30
C GLU A 299 -45.10 -18.11 -27.51
N ALA A 300 -45.23 -16.94 -28.12
CA ALA A 300 -46.48 -16.33 -28.58
C ALA A 300 -46.62 -16.50 -30.09
#